data_AF-A0A950VAT4-F1
#
_entry.id   AF-A0A950VAT4-F1
#
_cell.length_a   1.000
_cell.length_b   1.000
_cell.length_c   1.000
_cell.angle_alpha   90.00
_cell.angle_beta   90.00
_cell.angle_gamma   90.00
#
_symmetry.space_group_name_H-M   'P 1'
#
loop_
_entity.id
_entity.type
_entity.pdbx_description
1 polymer ?
#
loop_
_entity_poly.entity_id
_entity_poly.type
_entity_poly.pdbx_seq_one_letter_code
_entity_poly.pdbx_strand_id
1 'polypeptide(L)' 'MQGCQHERTEFLYRRDGVDYVRCLDCGQVFEEEDLDTVPVYEDEEEKPRKRR' A
#
# COMPACT_ATOMS: atom_id res chain seq x y z
N MET A 1 1.07 -12.31 -8.17
CA MET A 1 -0.16 -12.74 -7.48
C MET A 1 -1.15 -11.60 -7.62
N GLN A 2 -2.28 -11.80 -8.30
CA GLN A 2 -3.29 -10.74 -8.44
C GLN A 2 -4.08 -10.68 -7.14
N GLY A 3 -4.02 -9.54 -6.44
CA GLY A 3 -4.90 -9.28 -5.30
C GLY A 3 -6.36 -9.20 -5.77
N CYS A 4 -7.29 -9.47 -4.86
CA CYS A 4 -8.70 -9.34 -5.17
C CYS A 4 -9.09 -7.85 -5.25
N GLN A 5 -9.95 -7.47 -6.21
CA GLN A 5 -10.42 -6.08 -6.39
C GLN A 5 -11.71 -5.79 -5.59
N HIS A 6 -11.90 -6.47 -4.46
CA HIS A 6 -13.08 -6.27 -3.63
C HIS A 6 -12.86 -5.10 -2.66
N GLU A 7 -13.91 -4.33 -2.45
CA GLU A 7 -13.88 -3.10 -1.65
C GLU A 7 -14.09 -3.39 -0.15
N ARG A 8 -14.57 -4.58 0.19
CA ARG A 8 -14.96 -4.95 1.55
C ARG A 8 -13.85 -5.78 2.21
N THR A 9 -12.95 -5.08 2.87
CA THR A 9 -11.95 -5.70 3.76
C THR A 9 -12.30 -5.48 5.22
N GLU A 10 -11.85 -6.40 6.08
CA GLU A 10 -11.99 -6.35 7.53
C GLU A 10 -10.61 -6.54 8.16
N PHE A 11 -10.28 -5.69 9.13
CA PHE A 11 -9.08 -5.83 9.93
C PHE A 11 -9.15 -7.06 10.83
N LEU A 12 -8.09 -7.88 10.82
CA LEU A 12 -7.98 -9.06 11.68
C LEU A 12 -7.14 -8.76 12.93
N TYR A 13 -5.86 -8.49 12.73
CA TYR A 13 -4.91 -8.23 13.82
C TYR A 13 -3.65 -7.56 13.29
N ARG A 14 -2.90 -6.91 14.19
CA ARG A 14 -1.60 -6.30 13.91
C ARG A 14 -0.48 -7.16 14.48
N ARG A 15 0.55 -7.47 13.70
CA ARG A 15 1.75 -8.20 14.15
C ARG A 15 3.00 -7.55 13.54
N ASP A 16 3.99 -7.26 14.38
CA ASP A 16 5.27 -6.69 13.96
C ASP A 16 5.15 -5.39 13.13
N GLY A 17 4.07 -4.62 13.33
CA GLY A 17 3.78 -3.39 12.59
C GLY A 17 3.03 -3.59 11.27
N VAL A 18 2.68 -4.83 10.92
CA VAL A 18 1.89 -5.17 9.74
C VAL A 18 0.43 -5.40 10.13
N ASP A 19 -0.48 -4.77 9.40
CA ASP A 19 -1.92 -4.98 9.55
C ASP A 19 -2.40 -6.11 8.65
N TYR A 20 -2.92 -7.16 9.26
CA TYR A 20 -3.52 -8.26 8.51
C TYR A 20 -4.98 -7.91 8.23
N VAL A 21 -5.30 -7.72 6.95
CA VAL A 21 -6.66 -7.43 6.48
C VAL A 21 -7.19 -8.59 5.66
N ARG A 22 -8.46 -8.94 5.85
CA ARG A 22 -9.16 -10.01 5.15
C ARG A 22 -10.20 -9.42 4.22
N CYS A 23 -10.27 -9.89 2.99
CA CYS A 23 -11.41 -9.65 2.13
C CYS A 23 -12.62 -10.47 2.61
N LEU A 24 -13.77 -9.81 2.76
CA LEU A 24 -15.01 -10.46 3.16
C LEU A 24 -15.70 -11.20 2.01
N ASP A 25 -15.39 -10.85 0.75
CA ASP A 25 -16.01 -11.44 -0.43
C ASP A 25 -15.32 -12.73 -0.89
N CYS A 26 -13.99 -12.79 -0.91
CA CYS A 26 -13.24 -13.99 -1.31
C CYS A 26 -12.46 -14.66 -0.17
N GLY A 27 -12.42 -14.05 1.03
CA GLY A 27 -11.68 -14.60 2.17
C GLY A 27 -10.16 -14.47 2.06
N GLN A 28 -9.65 -13.75 1.06
CA GLN A 28 -8.21 -13.59 0.86
C GLN A 28 -7.65 -12.65 1.94
N VAL A 29 -6.55 -13.06 2.58
CA VAL A 29 -5.84 -12.28 3.60
C VAL A 29 -4.66 -11.58 2.95
N PHE A 30 -4.49 -10.30 3.28
CA PHE A 30 -3.42 -9.44 2.80
C PHE A 30 -2.71 -8.80 3.99
N GLU A 31 -1.43 -8.56 3.78
CA GLU A 31 -0.57 -7.81 4.68
C GLU A 31 -0.60 -6.36 4.19
N GLU A 32 -1.35 -5.52 4.89
CA GLU A 32 -1.27 -4.07 4.75
C GLU A 32 -0.07 -3.63 5.59
N GLU A 33 1.09 -3.53 4.93
CA GLU A 33 2.19 -2.73 5.47
C GLU A 33 1.66 -1.29 5.57
N ASP A 34 1.79 -0.68 6.74
CA ASP A 34 1.51 0.75 6.99
C ASP A 34 2.00 1.58 5.78
N LEU A 35 1.13 2.47 5.27
CA LEU A 35 1.20 3.24 4.02
C LEU A 35 2.43 4.19 3.85
N ASP A 36 3.64 3.81 4.27
CA ASP A 36 4.86 4.60 4.11
C ASP A 36 5.72 4.19 2.88
N THR A 37 5.33 3.13 2.15
CA THR A 37 6.15 2.57 1.06
C THR A 37 5.37 2.17 -0.19
N VAL A 38 4.45 3.02 -0.65
CA VAL A 38 4.25 3.12 -2.10
C VAL A 38 5.25 4.16 -2.60
N PRO A 39 6.40 3.79 -3.19
CA PRO A 39 7.15 4.72 -4.02
C PRO A 39 6.23 5.05 -5.20
N VAL A 40 5.44 6.10 -5.06
CA VAL A 40 4.88 6.80 -6.20
C VAL A 40 6.09 7.15 -7.05
N TYR A 41 6.15 6.60 -8.25
CA TYR A 41 7.08 7.07 -9.26
C TYR A 41 6.76 8.55 -9.50
N GLU A 42 7.35 9.47 -8.74
CA GLU A 42 7.56 10.84 -9.18
C GLU A 42 8.82 10.86 -10.05
N ASP A 43 8.67 10.27 -11.25
CA ASP A 43 9.42 10.70 -12.42
C ASP A 43 8.78 12.01 -12.90
N GLU A 44 9.25 13.17 -12.42
CA GLU A 44 9.36 14.39 -13.24
C GLU A 44 10.14 15.52 -12.52
N GLU A 45 11.36 15.75 -13.01
CA GLU A 45 11.99 17.04 -13.24
C GLU A 45 12.00 18.12 -12.11
N GLU A 46 13.04 18.12 -11.26
CA GLU A 46 13.57 19.39 -10.70
C GLU A 46 15.02 19.63 -11.13
N LYS A 47 15.18 20.34 -12.25
CA LYS A 47 16.46 20.92 -12.68
C LYS A 47 16.97 21.88 -11.59
N PRO A 48 18.16 21.69 -11.01
CA PRO A 48 18.67 22.63 -10.02
C PRO A 48 19.11 23.92 -10.73
N ARG A 49 18.26 24.93 -10.57
CA ARG A 49 18.56 26.35 -10.31
C ARG A 49 19.67 26.98 -11.14
N LYS A 50 19.26 27.89 -12.03
CA LYS A 50 20.09 29.00 -12.54
C LYS A 50 20.92 29.60 -11.40
N ARG A 51 22.24 29.43 -11.47
CA ARG A 51 23.19 30.26 -10.74
C ARG A 51 23.77 31.27 -11.73
N ARG A 52 23.29 32.50 -11.56
CA ARG A 52 24.01 33.77 -11.68
C ARG A 52 24.49 34.20 -13.06
#